data_AF-A0A259MDY9-F1
#
_entry.id   AF-A0A259MDY9-F1
#
_cell.length_a   1.000
_cell.length_b   1.000
_cell.length_c   1.000
_cell.angle_alpha   90.00
_cell.angle_beta   90.00
_cell.angle_gamma   90.00
#
_symmetry.space_group_name_H-M   'P 1'
#
loop_
_entity.id
_entity.type
_entity.pdbx_description
1 polymer ?
#
loop_
_entity_poly.entity_id
_entity_poly.type
_entity_poly.pdbx_seq_one_letter_code
_entity_poly.pdbx_strand_id
1 'polypeptide(L)'
;MAGLLGDRGTQVLKLVVVGAAAALLPACASDSTSYQEQALRASEGGDLKAATSLAQKEVEKYSASDQCSSTTNYNCGTLALAYSSLAEYQILSGNLAAGERSFDRAKGALQRVPKDNKPSATGMVYRDVSEAYWKAGDRKRAIAIFKEGTTRGADEWLYTSSAAKAVAQQDGRPAPAMPGTQAAPGLPMAAPGAPVPLGPAVTPAAATEADMTVKSTPLGDPATGAPAAYDPTRGRPPSSAEPAPAPLAPSPLTPTPLQRSR
;
A
#
# COMPACT_ATOMS: atom_id res chain seq x y z
N MET A 1 76.07 -47.16 4.10
CA MET A 1 74.99 -47.48 5.05
C MET A 1 73.66 -47.00 4.46
N ALA A 2 72.57 -47.67 4.81
CA ALA A 2 71.16 -47.54 4.37
C ALA A 2 70.62 -46.10 4.23
N GLY A 3 69.52 -45.79 3.52
CA GLY A 3 68.41 -46.63 3.06
C GLY A 3 67.40 -45.88 2.16
N LEU A 4 66.36 -46.63 1.76
CA LEU A 4 65.25 -46.35 0.83
C LEU A 4 64.13 -45.44 1.38
N LEU A 5 63.41 -44.74 0.48
CA LEU A 5 61.94 -44.56 0.34
C LEU A 5 61.74 -43.48 -0.76
N GLY A 6 61.21 -43.73 -1.97
CA GLY A 6 59.81 -44.05 -2.32
C GLY A 6 58.95 -42.76 -2.22
N ASP A 7 58.21 -42.25 -3.22
CA ASP A 7 57.48 -42.93 -4.28
C ASP A 7 56.99 -41.96 -5.39
N ARG A 8 57.18 -42.44 -6.63
CA ARG A 8 56.40 -42.39 -7.88
C ARG A 8 55.34 -41.30 -8.14
N GLY A 9 55.65 -40.49 -9.16
CA GLY A 9 54.66 -39.88 -10.05
C GLY A 9 54.04 -40.91 -11.00
N THR A 10 52.71 -40.87 -11.14
CA THR A 10 51.96 -41.75 -12.04
C THR A 10 51.12 -40.92 -13.02
N GLN A 11 51.51 -41.05 -14.28
CA GLN A 11 50.75 -41.12 -15.53
C GLN A 11 49.28 -40.64 -15.58
N VAL A 12 49.06 -39.90 -16.66
CA VAL A 12 47.82 -39.34 -17.22
C VAL A 12 46.76 -40.42 -17.51
N LEU A 13 45.52 -40.19 -17.05
CA LEU A 13 44.34 -40.75 -17.71
C LEU A 13 43.29 -39.63 -17.91
N LYS A 14 42.98 -39.38 -19.18
CA LYS A 14 41.95 -38.46 -19.65
C LYS A 14 40.59 -38.91 -19.11
N LEU A 15 39.90 -38.02 -18.40
CA LEU A 15 38.47 -38.09 -18.21
C LEU A 15 37.89 -36.72 -18.57
N VAL A 16 37.34 -36.64 -19.77
CA VAL A 16 36.47 -35.55 -20.20
C VAL A 16 35.16 -35.74 -19.45
N VAL A 17 34.93 -34.91 -18.43
CA VAL A 17 33.59 -34.69 -17.88
C VAL A 17 33.27 -33.22 -18.13
N VAL A 18 32.36 -33.01 -19.07
CA VAL A 18 31.58 -31.79 -19.21
C VAL A 18 30.74 -31.69 -17.94
N GLY A 19 31.25 -30.94 -16.96
CA GLY A 19 30.54 -30.61 -15.73
C GLY A 19 30.45 -29.11 -15.66
N ALA A 20 29.24 -28.58 -15.86
CA ALA A 20 28.93 -27.17 -15.64
C ALA A 20 29.52 -26.74 -14.29
N ALA A 21 30.32 -25.68 -14.30
CA ALA A 21 30.64 -24.96 -13.08
C ALA A 21 29.31 -24.42 -12.53
N ALA A 22 28.71 -25.22 -11.66
CA ALA A 22 27.64 -24.79 -10.78
C ALA A 22 28.19 -23.60 -10.03
N ALA A 23 27.69 -22.42 -10.38
CA ALA A 23 27.76 -21.27 -9.50
C ALA A 23 27.17 -21.71 -8.16
N LEU A 24 28.03 -21.93 -7.18
CA LEU A 24 27.65 -21.92 -5.78
C LEU A 24 27.23 -20.48 -5.45
N LEU A 25 26.03 -20.11 -5.88
CA LEU A 25 25.33 -18.98 -5.29
C LEU A 25 25.03 -19.39 -3.84
N PRO A 26 25.27 -18.51 -2.85
CA PRO A 26 24.96 -18.82 -1.48
C PRO A 26 23.45 -19.05 -1.36
N ALA A 27 23.06 -20.31 -1.15
CA ALA A 27 21.76 -20.68 -0.63
C ALA A 27 21.69 -20.29 0.86
N CYS A 28 21.76 -18.98 1.13
CA CYS A 28 21.63 -18.37 2.45
C CYS A 28 20.91 -17.03 2.31
N ALA A 29 19.71 -17.05 1.76
CA ALA A 29 18.67 -16.08 2.09
C ALA A 29 17.40 -16.90 2.25
N SER A 30 17.25 -17.50 3.43
CA SER A 30 15.92 -17.91 3.88
C SER A 30 15.15 -16.60 4.11
N ASP A 31 14.57 -16.08 3.04
CA ASP A 31 13.71 -14.89 3.01
C ASP A 31 12.50 -15.15 3.92
N SER A 32 12.67 -14.94 5.22
CA SER A 32 11.59 -14.79 6.20
C SER A 32 10.95 -13.39 6.13
N THR A 33 11.15 -12.69 5.02
CA THR A 33 10.59 -11.40 4.68
C THR A 33 9.10 -11.56 4.46
N SER A 34 8.30 -10.90 5.31
CA SER A 34 6.83 -10.95 5.21
C SER A 34 6.34 -10.49 3.83
N TYR A 35 5.17 -10.96 3.38
CA TYR A 35 4.61 -10.49 2.11
C TYR A 35 4.42 -8.97 2.07
N GLN A 36 4.12 -8.36 3.21
CA GLN A 36 4.04 -6.90 3.33
C GLN A 36 5.37 -6.20 3.00
N GLU A 37 6.48 -6.70 3.52
CA GLU A 37 7.80 -6.10 3.29
C GLU A 37 8.24 -6.28 1.83
N GLN A 38 7.95 -7.44 1.24
CA GLN A 38 8.18 -7.67 -0.18
C GLN A 38 7.30 -6.76 -1.05
N ALA A 39 6.03 -6.56 -0.66
CA ALA A 39 5.10 -5.70 -1.40
C ALA A 39 5.56 -4.23 -1.39
N LEU A 40 6.05 -3.75 -0.22
CA LEU A 40 6.60 -2.42 -0.09
C LEU A 40 7.82 -2.22 -0.99
N ARG A 41 8.79 -3.13 -0.95
CA ARG A 41 9.99 -3.07 -1.82
C ARG A 41 9.62 -3.08 -3.30
N ALA A 42 8.68 -3.94 -3.69
CA ALA A 42 8.19 -3.99 -5.07
C ALA A 42 7.56 -2.65 -5.49
N SER A 43 6.74 -2.05 -4.62
CA SER A 43 6.12 -0.75 -4.87
C SER A 43 7.14 0.38 -4.96
N GLU A 44 8.15 0.41 -4.07
CA GLU A 44 9.24 1.40 -4.10
C GLU A 44 10.08 1.27 -5.37
N GLY A 45 10.27 0.05 -5.87
CA GLY A 45 10.90 -0.25 -7.16
C GLY A 45 10.02 0.01 -8.38
N GLY A 46 8.75 0.42 -8.19
CA GLY A 46 7.79 0.68 -9.27
C GLY A 46 7.08 -0.57 -9.82
N ASP A 47 7.37 -1.76 -9.30
CA ASP A 47 6.66 -3.00 -9.66
C ASP A 47 5.35 -3.13 -8.87
N LEU A 48 4.39 -2.28 -9.23
CA LEU A 48 3.06 -2.26 -8.61
C LEU A 48 2.27 -3.56 -8.87
N LYS A 49 2.62 -4.33 -9.89
CA LYS A 49 2.00 -5.62 -10.19
C LYS A 49 2.44 -6.66 -9.16
N ALA A 50 3.74 -6.77 -8.89
CA ALA A 50 4.26 -7.62 -7.82
C ALA A 50 3.76 -7.17 -6.45
N ALA A 51 3.77 -5.86 -6.17
CA ALA A 51 3.24 -5.30 -4.92
C ALA A 51 1.78 -5.69 -4.68
N THR A 52 0.93 -5.57 -5.71
CA THR A 52 -0.48 -5.98 -5.65
C THR A 52 -0.62 -7.48 -5.37
N SER A 53 0.16 -8.33 -6.05
CA SER A 53 0.11 -9.79 -5.84
C SER A 53 0.54 -10.20 -4.43
N LEU A 54 1.56 -9.54 -3.88
CA LEU A 54 2.03 -9.79 -2.52
C LEU A 54 1.03 -9.28 -1.47
N ALA A 55 0.44 -8.11 -1.69
CA ALA A 55 -0.63 -7.59 -0.82
C ALA A 55 -1.87 -8.50 -0.81
N GLN A 56 -2.22 -9.11 -1.94
CA GLN A 56 -3.30 -10.12 -2.00
C GLN A 56 -3.00 -11.33 -1.11
N LYS A 57 -1.76 -11.83 -1.09
CA LYS A 57 -1.37 -12.94 -0.21
C LYS A 57 -1.47 -12.56 1.28
N GLU A 58 -1.14 -11.31 1.64
CA GLU A 58 -1.29 -10.84 3.02
C GLU A 58 -2.77 -10.68 3.40
N VAL A 59 -3.63 -10.24 2.48
CA VAL A 59 -5.09 -10.24 2.68
C VAL A 59 -5.60 -11.66 2.88
N GLU A 60 -5.21 -12.61 2.03
CA GLU A 60 -5.62 -14.02 2.14
C GLU A 60 -5.28 -14.59 3.52
N LYS A 61 -4.06 -14.35 3.99
CA LYS A 61 -3.56 -14.76 5.32
C LYS A 61 -4.45 -14.29 6.49
N TYR A 62 -4.94 -13.05 6.47
CA TYR A 62 -5.78 -12.52 7.57
C TYR A 62 -7.29 -12.60 7.31
N SER A 63 -7.70 -12.93 6.09
CA SER A 63 -9.12 -13.06 5.72
C SER A 63 -9.72 -14.43 6.05
N ALA A 64 -8.88 -15.40 6.47
CA ALA A 64 -9.33 -16.67 6.99
C ALA A 64 -10.36 -16.46 8.12
N SER A 65 -11.41 -17.30 8.13
CA SER A 65 -12.64 -17.06 8.89
C SER A 65 -12.47 -16.97 10.41
N ASP A 66 -11.36 -17.48 10.93
CA ASP A 66 -11.00 -17.47 12.35
C ASP A 66 -10.22 -16.20 12.77
N GLN A 67 -9.72 -15.39 11.83
CA GLN A 67 -8.85 -14.25 12.13
C GLN A 67 -9.64 -12.93 12.33
N CYS A 68 -10.71 -12.72 11.56
CA CYS A 68 -11.58 -11.56 11.71
C CYS A 68 -13.07 -11.90 11.51
N SER A 69 -13.73 -12.28 12.60
CA SER A 69 -15.15 -12.63 12.69
C SER A 69 -15.88 -11.78 13.74
N SER A 70 -17.15 -12.09 13.97
CA SER A 70 -17.93 -11.49 15.07
C SER A 70 -17.49 -11.98 16.45
N THR A 71 -16.88 -13.16 16.54
CA THR A 71 -16.40 -13.77 17.79
C THR A 71 -14.89 -13.61 17.98
N THR A 72 -14.15 -13.41 16.89
CA THR A 72 -12.69 -13.30 16.89
C THR A 72 -12.28 -12.02 16.18
N ASN A 73 -11.80 -11.01 16.89
CA ASN A 73 -11.58 -9.67 16.32
C ASN A 73 -10.16 -9.12 16.46
N TYR A 74 -9.21 -9.89 17.00
CA TYR A 74 -7.85 -9.42 17.26
C TYR A 74 -7.08 -9.08 15.98
N ASN A 75 -7.33 -9.78 14.86
CA ASN A 75 -6.67 -9.51 13.57
C ASN A 75 -7.48 -8.63 12.62
N CYS A 76 -8.65 -8.11 13.04
CA CYS A 76 -9.45 -7.24 12.17
C CYS A 76 -8.73 -5.93 11.83
N GLY A 77 -7.87 -5.42 12.72
CA GLY A 77 -7.02 -4.26 12.43
C GLY A 77 -5.99 -4.57 11.35
N THR A 78 -5.30 -5.70 11.49
CA THR A 78 -4.30 -6.18 10.52
C THR A 78 -4.92 -6.46 9.16
N LEU A 79 -6.11 -7.08 9.12
CA LEU A 79 -6.84 -7.31 7.88
C LEU A 79 -7.25 -5.99 7.23
N ALA A 80 -7.68 -5.00 8.01
CA ALA A 80 -8.01 -3.67 7.48
C ALA A 80 -6.79 -2.99 6.83
N LEU A 81 -5.62 -3.10 7.46
CA LEU A 81 -4.35 -2.59 6.92
C LEU A 81 -3.91 -3.35 5.66
N ALA A 82 -4.05 -4.68 5.63
CA ALA A 82 -3.74 -5.46 4.43
C ALA A 82 -4.63 -5.03 3.24
N TYR A 83 -5.91 -4.79 3.49
CA TYR A 83 -6.82 -4.24 2.48
C TYR A 83 -6.47 -2.79 2.08
N SER A 84 -5.97 -1.94 2.98
CA SER A 84 -5.55 -0.57 2.63
C SER A 84 -4.30 -0.56 1.77
N SER A 85 -3.30 -1.41 2.05
CA SER A 85 -2.12 -1.56 1.18
C SER A 85 -2.50 -2.11 -0.19
N LEU A 86 -3.40 -3.11 -0.24
CA LEU A 86 -3.92 -3.61 -1.51
C LEU A 86 -4.63 -2.50 -2.31
N ALA A 87 -5.45 -1.68 -1.63
CA ALA A 87 -6.10 -0.54 -2.24
C ALA A 87 -5.09 0.48 -2.77
N GLU A 88 -4.07 0.82 -1.98
CA GLU A 88 -2.99 1.74 -2.38
C GLU A 88 -2.31 1.28 -3.67
N TYR A 89 -1.83 0.03 -3.75
CA TYR A 89 -1.15 -0.45 -4.96
C TYR A 89 -2.07 -0.50 -6.18
N GLN A 90 -3.36 -0.83 -5.99
CA GLN A 90 -4.36 -0.80 -7.05
C GLN A 90 -4.63 0.62 -7.55
N ILE A 91 -4.69 1.61 -6.65
CA ILE A 91 -4.88 3.02 -7.01
C ILE A 91 -3.66 3.55 -7.76
N LEU A 92 -2.45 3.30 -7.23
CA LEU A 92 -1.20 3.75 -7.83
C LEU A 92 -0.95 3.13 -9.21
N SER A 93 -1.45 1.91 -9.46
CA SER A 93 -1.39 1.26 -10.78
C SER A 93 -2.49 1.70 -11.75
N GLY A 94 -3.35 2.64 -11.34
CA GLY A 94 -4.45 3.18 -12.16
C GLY A 94 -5.74 2.36 -12.11
N ASN A 95 -5.79 1.25 -11.37
CA ASN A 95 -7.00 0.46 -11.18
C ASN A 95 -7.85 0.99 -10.02
N LEU A 96 -8.37 2.22 -10.20
CA LEU A 96 -9.12 2.93 -9.16
C LEU A 96 -10.35 2.15 -8.67
N ALA A 97 -11.04 1.45 -9.56
CA ALA A 97 -12.22 0.66 -9.20
C ALA A 97 -11.87 -0.56 -8.32
N ALA A 98 -10.74 -1.22 -8.55
CA ALA A 98 -10.27 -2.26 -7.64
C ALA A 98 -9.85 -1.66 -6.30
N GLY A 99 -9.14 -0.52 -6.34
CA GLY A 99 -8.75 0.24 -5.15
C GLY A 99 -9.92 0.53 -4.22
N GLU A 100 -11.03 1.08 -4.75
CA GLU A 100 -12.22 1.34 -3.94
C GLU A 100 -12.82 0.07 -3.35
N ARG A 101 -12.90 -1.03 -4.11
CA ARG A 101 -13.42 -2.30 -3.58
C ARG A 101 -12.56 -2.82 -2.42
N SER A 102 -11.25 -2.67 -2.50
CA SER A 102 -10.34 -3.05 -1.42
C SER A 102 -10.50 -2.12 -0.22
N PHE A 103 -10.65 -0.81 -0.44
CA PHE A 103 -10.91 0.15 0.63
C PHE A 103 -12.27 -0.08 1.33
N ASP A 104 -13.32 -0.43 0.59
CA ASP A 104 -14.61 -0.83 1.16
C ASP A 104 -14.49 -2.06 2.05
N ARG A 105 -13.66 -3.04 1.66
CA ARG A 105 -13.36 -4.21 2.51
C ARG A 105 -12.55 -3.82 3.75
N ALA A 106 -11.60 -2.89 3.64
CA ALA A 106 -10.88 -2.34 4.79
C ALA A 106 -11.86 -1.70 5.79
N LYS A 107 -12.81 -0.88 5.31
CA LYS A 107 -13.87 -0.29 6.15
C LYS A 107 -14.73 -1.35 6.82
N GLY A 108 -15.05 -2.44 6.13
CA GLY A 108 -15.76 -3.59 6.70
C GLY A 108 -14.99 -4.25 7.85
N ALA A 109 -13.68 -4.46 7.70
CA ALA A 109 -12.83 -4.99 8.76
C ALA A 109 -12.72 -4.02 9.96
N LEU A 110 -12.59 -2.71 9.71
CA LEU A 110 -12.58 -1.67 10.75
C LEU A 110 -13.84 -1.65 11.62
N GLN A 111 -14.99 -2.08 11.11
CA GLN A 111 -16.21 -2.17 11.92
C GLN A 111 -16.09 -3.17 13.07
N ARG A 112 -15.19 -4.16 12.94
CA ARG A 112 -14.98 -5.24 13.91
C ARG A 112 -13.79 -4.99 14.83
N VAL A 113 -12.98 -3.96 14.58
CA VAL A 113 -11.84 -3.59 15.43
C VAL A 113 -12.34 -3.13 16.81
N PRO A 114 -11.72 -3.61 17.92
CA PRO A 114 -12.04 -3.14 19.27
C PRO A 114 -11.96 -1.62 19.39
N LYS A 115 -12.85 -1.02 20.19
CA LYS A 115 -13.01 0.44 20.28
C LYS A 115 -11.70 1.18 20.56
N ASP A 116 -10.86 0.64 21.46
CA ASP A 116 -9.62 1.28 21.89
C ASP A 116 -8.59 1.38 20.76
N ASN A 117 -8.60 0.44 19.81
CA ASN A 117 -7.66 0.39 18.69
C ASN A 117 -8.24 1.01 17.39
N LYS A 118 -9.55 1.26 17.37
CA LYS A 118 -10.28 1.65 16.16
C LYS A 118 -9.87 3.02 15.61
N PRO A 119 -9.65 4.08 16.41
CA PRO A 119 -9.20 5.37 15.89
C PRO A 119 -7.86 5.27 15.12
N SER A 120 -6.87 4.57 15.69
CA SER A 120 -5.56 4.39 15.08
C SER A 120 -5.62 3.58 13.79
N ALA A 121 -6.30 2.41 13.82
CA ALA A 121 -6.47 1.59 12.63
C ALA A 121 -7.23 2.33 11.51
N THR A 122 -8.27 3.08 11.87
CA THR A 122 -9.00 3.94 10.92
C THR A 122 -8.08 5.00 10.34
N GLY A 123 -7.27 5.64 11.17
CA GLY A 123 -6.27 6.62 10.76
C GLY A 123 -5.32 6.14 9.71
N MET A 124 -4.65 5.03 9.96
CA MET A 124 -3.71 4.43 9.01
C MET A 124 -4.39 4.09 7.69
N VAL A 125 -5.52 3.35 7.74
CA VAL A 125 -6.25 2.92 6.55
C VAL A 125 -6.69 4.12 5.68
N TYR A 126 -7.26 5.15 6.29
CA TYR A 126 -7.73 6.33 5.56
C TYR A 126 -6.59 7.21 5.07
N ARG A 127 -5.47 7.29 5.82
CA ARG A 127 -4.27 8.01 5.39
C ARG A 127 -3.68 7.36 4.14
N ASP A 128 -3.46 6.06 4.18
CA ASP A 128 -2.78 5.32 3.11
C ASP A 128 -3.58 5.43 1.80
N VAL A 129 -4.91 5.23 1.86
CA VAL A 129 -5.78 5.31 0.68
C VAL A 129 -5.96 6.75 0.19
N SER A 130 -6.10 7.73 1.10
CA SER A 130 -6.12 9.15 0.73
C SER A 130 -4.84 9.57 0.00
N GLU A 131 -3.69 9.16 0.52
CA GLU A 131 -2.39 9.47 -0.07
C GLU A 131 -2.20 8.77 -1.43
N ALA A 132 -2.71 7.55 -1.59
CA ALA A 132 -2.70 6.86 -2.88
C ALA A 132 -3.47 7.63 -3.95
N TYR A 133 -4.71 8.07 -3.65
CA TYR A 133 -5.49 8.90 -4.57
C TYR A 133 -4.83 10.25 -4.84
N TRP A 134 -4.20 10.83 -3.82
CA TRP A 134 -3.41 12.03 -3.98
C TRP A 134 -2.30 11.80 -5.02
N LYS A 135 -1.44 10.80 -4.82
CA LYS A 135 -0.35 10.45 -5.74
C LYS A 135 -0.84 10.11 -7.15
N ALA A 136 -2.00 9.46 -7.29
CA ALA A 136 -2.62 9.15 -8.58
C ALA A 136 -3.24 10.38 -9.29
N GLY A 137 -3.28 11.55 -8.64
CA GLY A 137 -3.77 12.80 -9.21
C GLY A 137 -5.24 13.12 -8.91
N ASP A 138 -5.99 12.21 -8.29
CA ASP A 138 -7.38 12.46 -7.88
C ASP A 138 -7.44 13.17 -6.51
N ARG A 139 -7.10 14.47 -6.54
CA ARG A 139 -7.08 15.33 -5.35
C ARG A 139 -8.46 15.43 -4.67
N LYS A 140 -9.53 15.42 -5.46
CA LYS A 140 -10.91 15.52 -4.95
C LYS A 140 -11.27 14.30 -4.13
N ARG A 141 -10.97 13.10 -4.64
CA ARG A 141 -11.23 11.86 -3.91
C ARG A 141 -10.36 11.72 -2.68
N ALA A 142 -9.08 12.08 -2.76
CA ALA A 142 -8.18 12.12 -1.59
C ALA A 142 -8.73 12.98 -0.45
N ILE A 143 -9.17 14.22 -0.76
CA ILE A 143 -9.78 15.12 0.24
C ILE A 143 -11.07 14.53 0.81
N ALA A 144 -11.91 13.89 -0.02
CA ALA A 144 -13.14 13.25 0.44
C ALA A 144 -12.85 12.11 1.43
N ILE A 145 -11.85 11.27 1.13
CA ILE A 145 -11.42 10.18 2.03
C ILE A 145 -10.85 10.75 3.32
N PHE A 146 -9.97 11.76 3.25
CA PHE A 146 -9.47 12.44 4.44
C PHE A 146 -10.61 12.95 5.34
N LYS A 147 -11.59 13.66 4.76
CA LYS A 147 -12.76 14.17 5.50
C LYS A 147 -13.65 13.04 6.04
N GLU A 148 -13.81 11.94 5.32
CA GLU A 148 -14.54 10.78 5.85
C GLU A 148 -13.80 10.19 7.06
N GLY A 149 -12.48 10.08 6.99
CA GLY A 149 -11.65 9.57 8.09
C GLY A 149 -11.73 10.44 9.35
N THR A 150 -11.70 11.77 9.21
CA THR A 150 -11.87 12.70 10.35
C THR A 150 -13.23 12.52 11.03
N THR A 151 -14.31 12.38 10.26
CA THR A 151 -15.65 12.12 10.85
C THR A 151 -15.75 10.79 11.61
N ARG A 152 -14.78 9.89 11.45
CA ARG A 152 -14.70 8.60 12.14
C ARG A 152 -13.73 8.62 13.33
N GLY A 153 -13.28 9.80 13.75
CA GLY A 153 -12.42 10.00 14.92
C GLY A 153 -10.95 9.68 14.67
N ALA A 154 -10.50 9.76 13.42
CA ALA A 154 -9.12 9.44 13.05
C ALA A 154 -8.23 10.68 12.84
N ASP A 155 -8.67 11.86 13.29
CA ASP A 155 -8.04 13.16 13.06
C ASP A 155 -6.55 13.18 13.43
N GLU A 156 -6.22 12.59 14.59
CA GLU A 156 -4.85 12.50 15.13
C GLU A 156 -3.89 11.70 14.25
N TRP A 157 -4.41 10.83 13.39
CA TRP A 157 -3.62 9.92 12.56
C TRP A 157 -3.55 10.35 11.09
N LEU A 158 -4.45 11.24 10.67
CA LEU A 158 -4.60 11.68 9.28
C LEU A 158 -3.84 12.96 8.94
N TYR A 159 -3.39 13.71 9.95
CA TYR A 159 -2.86 15.07 9.79
C TYR A 159 -1.60 15.15 8.91
N THR A 160 -0.86 14.05 8.76
CA THR A 160 0.35 13.98 7.91
C THR A 160 0.06 13.81 6.42
N SER A 161 -1.17 13.43 6.06
CA SER A 161 -1.55 13.22 4.65
C SER A 161 -1.49 14.51 3.84
N SER A 162 -1.23 14.38 2.55
CA SER A 162 -1.23 15.53 1.66
C SER A 162 -2.61 16.18 1.52
N ALA A 163 -3.68 15.39 1.62
CA ALA A 163 -5.05 15.89 1.67
C ALA A 163 -5.31 16.75 2.93
N ALA A 164 -4.76 16.39 4.08
CA ALA A 164 -4.87 17.19 5.30
C ALA A 164 -4.22 18.58 5.13
N LYS A 165 -3.02 18.62 4.54
CA LYS A 165 -2.31 19.88 4.24
C LYS A 165 -3.12 20.76 3.28
N ALA A 166 -3.72 20.15 2.25
CA ALA A 166 -4.54 20.88 1.29
C ALA A 166 -5.81 21.47 1.93
N VAL A 167 -6.48 20.73 2.81
CA VAL A 167 -7.65 21.24 3.53
C VAL A 167 -7.26 22.36 4.50
N ALA A 168 -6.15 22.22 5.22
CA ALA A 168 -5.68 23.29 6.12
C ALA A 168 -5.40 24.60 5.36
N GLN A 169 -4.75 24.51 4.20
CA GLN A 169 -4.51 25.66 3.32
C GLN A 169 -5.81 26.30 2.82
N GLN A 170 -6.83 25.49 2.47
CA GLN A 170 -8.15 25.98 2.06
C GLN A 170 -8.86 26.76 3.17
N ASP A 171 -8.71 26.31 4.41
CA ASP A 171 -9.35 26.93 5.57
C ASP A 171 -8.56 28.15 6.11
N GLY A 172 -7.47 28.55 5.45
CA GLY A 172 -6.57 29.60 5.94
C GLY A 172 -5.88 29.25 7.26
N ARG A 173 -5.84 27.96 7.61
CA ARG A 173 -5.22 27.47 8.84
C ARG A 173 -3.78 27.02 8.56
N PRO A 174 -2.86 27.19 9.52
CA PRO A 174 -1.57 26.52 9.45
C PRO A 174 -1.78 25.01 9.29
N ALA A 175 -0.86 24.34 8.59
CA ALA A 175 -0.88 22.89 8.52
C ALA A 175 -0.98 22.29 9.93
N PRO A 176 -1.80 21.24 10.14
CA PRO A 176 -2.04 20.71 11.46
C PRO A 176 -0.72 20.29 12.12
N ALA A 177 -0.44 20.84 13.30
CA ALA A 177 0.75 20.53 14.09
C ALA A 177 0.69 19.08 14.59
N MET A 178 1.86 18.45 14.77
CA MET A 178 1.91 17.09 15.33
C MET A 178 1.26 17.07 16.73
N PRO A 179 0.36 16.12 17.01
CA PRO A 179 -0.16 15.87 18.36
C PRO A 179 1.02 15.69 19.33
N GLY A 180 1.00 16.43 20.45
CA GLY A 180 2.10 16.47 21.42
C GLY A 180 3.06 17.66 21.31
N THR A 181 2.92 18.49 20.26
CA THR A 181 3.70 19.73 20.13
C THR A 181 2.89 20.94 20.60
N GLN A 182 2.46 20.95 21.86
CA GLN A 182 2.03 22.21 22.46
C GLN A 182 3.28 23.05 22.73
N ALA A 183 3.48 24.10 21.93
CA ALA A 183 4.39 25.17 22.31
C ALA A 183 3.92 25.72 23.66
N ALA A 184 4.77 25.65 24.66
CA ALA A 184 4.52 26.27 25.96
C ALA A 184 4.17 27.76 25.73
N PRO A 185 3.07 28.27 26.28
CA PRO A 185 2.73 29.68 26.13
C PRO A 185 3.72 30.50 26.95
N GLY A 186 4.61 31.26 26.28
CA GLY A 186 5.41 32.27 26.98
C GLY A 186 6.79 32.62 26.41
N LEU A 187 7.31 31.99 25.35
CA LEU A 187 8.58 32.42 24.78
C LEU A 187 8.36 33.39 23.60
N PRO A 188 8.88 34.63 23.66
CA PRO A 188 8.75 35.57 22.56
C PRO A 188 9.46 35.01 21.33
N MET A 189 8.78 35.07 20.17
CA MET A 189 9.39 34.74 18.88
C MET A 189 10.62 35.61 18.65
N ALA A 190 11.78 34.99 18.55
CA ALA A 190 12.97 35.65 18.02
C ALA A 190 12.70 36.04 16.57
N ALA A 191 12.93 37.32 16.24
CA ALA A 191 12.85 37.84 14.89
C ALA A 191 13.83 37.11 13.95
N PRO A 192 13.50 36.96 12.65
CA PRO A 192 14.41 36.33 11.69
C PRO A 192 15.62 37.25 11.48
N GLY A 193 16.82 36.80 11.90
CA GLY A 193 18.09 37.49 11.60
C GLY A 193 19.16 37.49 12.70
N ALA A 194 18.95 36.88 13.86
CA ALA A 194 19.99 36.82 14.90
C ALA A 194 20.87 35.56 14.77
N PRO A 195 22.21 35.67 14.87
CA PRO A 195 23.12 34.52 14.78
C PRO A 195 22.98 33.61 16.01
N VAL A 196 22.90 32.31 15.76
CA VAL A 196 22.86 31.27 16.80
C VAL A 196 24.29 31.09 17.36
N PRO A 197 24.51 31.10 18.69
CA PRO A 197 25.82 30.81 19.25
C PRO A 197 26.14 29.31 19.10
N LEU A 198 27.34 29.04 18.58
CA LEU A 198 27.94 27.71 18.40
C LEU A 198 28.19 27.02 19.76
N GLY A 199 27.63 25.82 19.92
CA GLY A 199 28.07 24.80 20.89
C GLY A 199 28.74 23.63 20.15
N PRO A 200 29.61 22.83 20.80
CA PRO A 200 30.79 22.29 20.13
C PRO A 200 30.56 21.00 19.33
N ALA A 201 31.15 21.02 18.14
CA ALA A 201 31.82 19.91 17.44
C ALA A 201 31.11 18.56 17.35
N VAL A 202 30.41 18.36 16.23
CA VAL A 202 30.55 17.11 15.46
C VAL A 202 30.68 17.51 14.00
N THR A 203 31.86 17.29 13.43
CA THR A 203 32.16 17.52 12.01
C THR A 203 31.46 16.45 11.16
N PRO A 204 30.75 16.83 10.08
CA PRO A 204 30.66 15.97 8.91
C PRO A 204 31.48 16.57 7.77
N ALA A 205 32.20 15.67 7.11
CA ALA A 205 33.05 15.93 5.97
C ALA A 205 32.29 16.62 4.82
N ALA A 206 33.01 17.49 4.12
CA ALA A 206 32.58 18.21 2.95
C ALA A 206 32.07 17.26 1.84
N ALA A 207 30.93 17.61 1.25
CA ALA A 207 30.60 17.29 -0.12
C ALA A 207 30.28 18.61 -0.82
N THR A 208 31.22 19.05 -1.64
CA THR A 208 31.17 20.24 -2.48
C THR A 208 30.01 20.17 -3.48
N GLU A 209 29.35 21.31 -3.64
CA GLU A 209 28.46 21.63 -4.74
C GLU A 209 29.18 21.45 -6.08
N ALA A 210 28.51 20.80 -7.03
CA ALA A 210 28.76 21.02 -8.45
C ALA A 210 27.41 21.31 -9.11
N ASP A 211 27.18 22.61 -9.23
CA ASP A 211 26.30 23.27 -10.18
C ASP A 211 26.45 22.66 -11.59
N MET A 212 25.33 22.21 -12.17
CA MET A 212 25.17 22.12 -13.62
C MET A 212 23.76 22.57 -14.01
N THR A 213 23.66 23.87 -14.18
CA THR A 213 22.80 24.57 -15.14
C THR A 213 22.59 23.76 -16.42
N VAL A 214 21.36 23.28 -16.69
CA VAL A 214 20.97 22.76 -18.02
C VAL A 214 20.09 23.80 -18.73
N LYS A 215 20.69 24.34 -19.79
CA LYS A 215 20.16 25.30 -20.74
C LYS A 215 19.29 24.58 -21.78
N SER A 216 18.04 25.00 -21.89
CA SER A 216 17.10 24.58 -22.94
C SER A 216 17.39 25.28 -24.28
N THR A 217 17.43 24.55 -25.39
CA THR A 217 16.94 25.03 -26.71
C THR A 217 16.72 23.84 -27.69
N PRO A 218 15.80 23.97 -28.66
CA PRO A 218 15.04 22.89 -29.29
C PRO A 218 15.52 22.54 -30.71
N LEU A 219 15.07 21.39 -31.23
CA LEU A 219 14.85 21.01 -32.66
C LEU A 219 14.47 19.51 -32.65
N GLY A 220 13.47 18.97 -33.35
CA GLY A 220 12.50 19.46 -34.32
C GLY A 220 11.51 18.33 -34.66
N ASP A 221 10.41 18.70 -35.35
CA ASP A 221 9.39 17.80 -35.92
C ASP A 221 9.98 16.84 -36.98
N PRO A 222 9.30 15.71 -37.28
CA PRO A 222 8.32 15.77 -38.37
C PRO A 222 6.99 15.01 -38.10
N ALA A 223 5.90 15.71 -38.40
CA ALA A 223 4.87 15.33 -39.36
C ALA A 223 3.86 14.19 -39.04
N THR A 224 2.63 14.66 -38.81
CA THR A 224 1.37 14.21 -39.45
C THR A 224 0.61 13.02 -38.86
N GLY A 225 -0.47 13.35 -38.14
CA GLY A 225 -1.56 12.43 -37.80
C GLY A 225 -2.68 13.14 -37.03
N ALA A 226 -3.49 13.95 -37.71
CA ALA A 226 -4.70 14.57 -37.14
C ALA A 226 -5.87 13.54 -37.09
N PRO A 227 -6.95 13.82 -36.34
CA PRO A 227 -7.61 12.87 -35.46
C PRO A 227 -8.75 12.08 -36.12
N ALA A 228 -8.94 10.83 -35.71
CA ALA A 228 -10.18 10.11 -36.00
C ALA A 228 -11.29 10.58 -35.05
N ALA A 229 -12.31 11.16 -35.65
CA ALA A 229 -13.53 11.62 -35.03
C ALA A 229 -14.30 10.49 -34.32
N TYR A 230 -14.91 10.86 -33.20
CA TYR A 230 -15.91 10.10 -32.46
C TYR A 230 -17.23 10.12 -33.26
N ASP A 231 -17.72 8.95 -33.68
CA ASP A 231 -19.05 8.78 -34.31
C ASP A 231 -20.01 8.13 -33.28
N PRO A 232 -21.07 8.84 -32.82
CA PRO A 232 -22.00 8.33 -31.82
C PRO A 232 -23.23 7.62 -32.43
N THR A 233 -23.10 6.96 -33.60
CA THR A 233 -24.23 6.24 -34.21
C THR A 233 -23.86 4.88 -34.80
N ARG A 234 -23.65 3.87 -33.95
CA ARG A 234 -23.77 2.46 -34.39
C ARG A 234 -24.44 1.56 -33.34
N GLY A 235 -25.72 1.29 -33.59
CA GLY A 235 -26.28 -0.05 -33.60
C GLY A 235 -26.15 -0.89 -32.33
N ARG A 236 -27.10 -0.68 -31.42
CA ARG A 236 -27.56 -1.65 -30.42
C ARG A 236 -27.92 -3.00 -31.08
N PRO A 237 -27.32 -4.14 -30.69
CA PRO A 237 -27.91 -5.45 -30.92
C PRO A 237 -28.93 -5.78 -29.81
N PRO A 238 -29.92 -6.66 -30.09
CA PRO A 238 -31.08 -6.85 -29.23
C PRO A 238 -30.75 -7.58 -27.92
N SER A 239 -31.48 -7.13 -26.90
CA SER A 239 -31.73 -7.79 -25.63
C SER A 239 -32.43 -9.13 -25.84
N SER A 240 -31.81 -10.23 -25.39
CA SER A 240 -32.37 -11.57 -25.07
C SER A 240 -31.17 -12.38 -24.54
N ALA A 241 -31.16 -13.04 -23.37
CA ALA A 241 -32.22 -13.64 -22.59
C ALA A 241 -31.93 -13.51 -21.08
N GLU A 242 -33.02 -13.35 -20.34
CA GLU A 242 -33.13 -13.38 -18.89
C GLU A 242 -32.92 -14.82 -18.38
N PRO A 243 -32.07 -15.07 -17.36
CA PRO A 243 -32.05 -16.36 -16.68
C PRO A 243 -33.33 -16.50 -15.84
N ALA A 244 -34.07 -17.57 -16.09
CA ALA A 244 -35.29 -17.93 -15.36
C ALA A 244 -35.07 -17.96 -13.83
N PRO A 245 -36.06 -17.55 -13.02
CA PRO A 245 -35.96 -17.64 -11.56
C PRO A 245 -35.95 -19.12 -11.13
N ALA A 246 -35.05 -19.45 -10.21
CA ALA A 246 -35.00 -20.74 -9.54
C ALA A 246 -36.34 -21.04 -8.82
N PRO A 247 -36.79 -22.31 -8.77
CA PRO A 247 -38.00 -22.66 -8.02
C PRO A 247 -37.80 -22.37 -6.54
N LEU A 248 -38.78 -21.65 -5.96
CA LEU A 248 -38.91 -21.41 -4.54
C LEU A 248 -39.00 -22.75 -3.80
N ALA A 249 -38.14 -22.93 -2.80
CA ALA A 249 -38.26 -24.02 -1.84
C ALA A 249 -39.60 -23.92 -1.09
N PRO A 250 -40.26 -25.05 -0.77
CA PRO A 250 -41.49 -25.01 0.02
C PRO A 250 -41.21 -24.48 1.43
N SER A 251 -42.00 -23.49 1.85
CA SER A 251 -42.01 -22.95 3.21
C SER A 251 -42.24 -24.06 4.24
N PRO A 252 -41.53 -24.06 5.39
CA PRO A 252 -41.85 -24.95 6.48
C PRO A 252 -43.22 -24.58 7.08
N LEU A 253 -44.01 -25.63 7.29
CA LEU A 253 -45.37 -25.63 7.80
C LEU A 253 -45.54 -24.80 9.07
N THR A 254 -46.65 -24.08 9.10
CA THR A 254 -47.25 -23.43 10.27
C THR A 254 -47.53 -24.48 11.36
N PRO A 255 -47.17 -24.23 12.63
CA PRO A 255 -47.55 -25.14 13.71
C PRO A 255 -49.04 -25.02 14.05
N THR A 256 -49.74 -26.15 13.95
CA THR A 256 -51.12 -26.35 14.43
C THR A 256 -51.21 -26.11 15.95
N PRO A 257 -52.25 -25.43 16.46
CA PRO A 257 -52.42 -25.22 17.89
C PRO A 257 -52.77 -26.53 18.60
N LEU A 258 -52.00 -26.87 19.64
CA LEU A 258 -52.28 -27.96 20.57
C LEU A 258 -53.63 -27.73 21.25
N GLN A 259 -54.56 -28.66 21.01
CA GLN A 259 -55.79 -28.82 21.77
C GLN A 259 -55.45 -29.12 23.23
N ARG A 260 -55.95 -28.23 24.10
CA ARG A 260 -55.93 -28.34 25.55
C ARG A 260 -56.91 -29.44 25.97
N SER A 261 -56.37 -30.60 26.33
CA SER A 261 -57.17 -31.64 27.02
C SER A 261 -57.27 -31.29 28.51
N ARG A 262 -58.46 -31.56 29.06
CA ARG A 262 -58.93 -31.24 30.41
C ARG A 262 -58.11 -31.87 31.53
#